data_AF-A0A7S2GLC0-F1
#
_entry.id   AF-A0A7S2GLC0-F1
#
_cell.length_a   1.000
_cell.length_b   1.000
_cell.length_c   1.000
_cell.angle_alpha   90.00
_cell.angle_beta   90.00
_cell.angle_gamma   90.00
#
_symmetry.space_group_name_H-M   'P 1'
#
loop_
_entity.id
_entity.type
_entity.pdbx_description
1 polymer ?
#
loop_
_entity_poly.entity_id
_entity_poly.type
_entity_poly.pdbx_seq_one_letter_code
_entity_poly.pdbx_strand_id
1 'polypeptide(L)'
;GGGGGAAARSKEPSVKNTTLQKTLERMEGKSYPCYKDLMGSPWDMEDCGGAQVFFDRVQGDPYAPPSWVRVRIPSSSTKFPKEYVTTSRVRNVALCDFLTRVLSDMLHGGTGTDWTKAVSGGGWSGSKGG
;
A
#
# COMPACT_ATOMS: atom_id res chain seq x y z
N GLY A 1 29.09 -13.71 -42.66
CA GLY A 1 28.96 -14.14 -41.25
C GLY A 1 28.98 -12.91 -40.39
N GLY A 2 27.96 -12.72 -39.55
CA GLY A 2 27.83 -11.55 -38.68
C GLY A 2 26.59 -11.72 -37.82
N GLY A 3 26.75 -12.46 -36.72
CA GLY A 3 25.77 -12.54 -35.65
C GLY A 3 25.96 -11.38 -34.67
N GLY A 4 24.88 -11.05 -33.95
CA GLY A 4 24.88 -10.10 -32.84
C GLY A 4 23.64 -9.21 -32.91
N GLY A 5 22.78 -9.11 -31.91
CA GLY A 5 22.67 -9.82 -30.65
C GLY A 5 21.22 -9.68 -30.21
N ALA A 6 20.58 -10.79 -29.86
CA ALA A 6 19.25 -10.75 -29.27
C ALA A 6 19.39 -10.10 -27.89
N ALA A 7 18.84 -8.88 -27.75
CA ALA A 7 18.73 -8.20 -26.48
C ALA A 7 18.06 -9.14 -25.47
N ALA A 8 18.81 -9.52 -24.44
CA ALA A 8 18.34 -10.35 -23.36
C ALA A 8 17.16 -9.62 -22.67
N ARG A 9 15.96 -10.14 -22.89
CA ARG A 9 14.76 -9.78 -22.11
C ARG A 9 15.12 -10.04 -20.65
N SER A 10 15.26 -8.97 -19.86
CA SER A 10 15.36 -9.06 -18.41
C SER A 10 14.16 -9.86 -17.92
N LYS A 11 14.41 -11.02 -17.30
CA LYS A 11 13.37 -11.77 -16.59
C LYS A 11 12.85 -10.85 -15.49
N GLU A 12 11.66 -10.29 -15.68
CA GLU A 12 10.92 -9.68 -14.59
C GLU A 12 10.86 -10.71 -13.44
N PRO A 13 11.08 -10.30 -12.19
CA PRO A 13 10.96 -11.21 -11.07
C PRO A 13 9.56 -11.83 -11.14
N SER A 14 9.51 -13.15 -11.24
CA SER A 14 8.28 -13.93 -11.17
C SER A 14 7.69 -13.71 -9.78
N VAL A 15 6.85 -12.69 -9.64
CA VAL A 15 6.05 -12.46 -8.44
C VAL A 15 5.19 -13.70 -8.29
N LYS A 16 5.40 -14.45 -7.21
CA LYS A 16 4.56 -15.62 -6.95
C LYS A 16 3.18 -15.08 -6.62
N ASN A 17 2.16 -15.47 -7.39
CA ASN A 17 0.78 -15.07 -7.10
C ASN A 17 0.42 -15.45 -5.66
N THR A 18 0.05 -14.45 -4.87
CA THR A 18 -0.38 -14.65 -3.48
C THR A 18 -1.64 -15.52 -3.43
N THR A 19 -1.90 -16.11 -2.28
CA THR A 19 -3.13 -16.91 -2.10
C THR A 19 -4.40 -16.07 -2.31
N LEU A 20 -4.38 -14.78 -1.96
CA LEU A 20 -5.45 -13.83 -2.26
C LEU A 20 -5.62 -13.64 -3.78
N GLN A 21 -4.53 -13.39 -4.52
CA GLN A 21 -4.60 -13.21 -5.96
C GLN A 21 -5.20 -14.44 -6.65
N LYS A 22 -4.71 -15.64 -6.32
CA LYS A 22 -5.25 -16.90 -6.85
C LYS A 22 -6.73 -17.09 -6.52
N THR A 23 -7.18 -16.62 -5.36
CA THR A 23 -8.58 -16.69 -4.96
C THR A 23 -9.44 -15.75 -5.78
N LEU A 24 -9.00 -14.50 -5.96
CA LEU A 24 -9.67 -13.50 -6.80
C LEU A 24 -9.77 -13.98 -8.26
N GLU A 25 -8.69 -14.55 -8.82
CA GLU A 25 -8.68 -15.14 -10.16
C GLU A 25 -9.71 -16.27 -10.31
N ARG A 26 -9.97 -17.06 -9.26
CA ARG A 26 -11.01 -18.11 -9.25
C ARG A 26 -12.42 -17.57 -9.06
N MET A 27 -12.57 -16.34 -8.56
CA MET A 27 -13.86 -15.66 -8.42
C MET A 27 -14.26 -14.93 -9.69
N GLU A 28 -13.31 -14.68 -10.60
CA GLU A 28 -13.57 -14.05 -11.89
C GLU A 28 -14.69 -14.76 -12.65
N GLY A 29 -15.64 -13.99 -13.17
CA GLY A 29 -16.83 -14.51 -13.86
C GLY A 29 -17.91 -15.15 -12.99
N LYS A 30 -17.73 -15.25 -11.66
CA LYS A 30 -18.79 -15.70 -10.74
C LYS A 30 -19.74 -14.56 -10.35
N SER A 31 -20.85 -14.91 -9.71
CA SER A 31 -21.81 -13.93 -9.21
C SER A 31 -21.17 -13.03 -8.14
N TYR A 32 -21.49 -11.75 -8.16
CA TYR A 32 -20.91 -10.76 -7.24
C TYR A 32 -20.98 -11.14 -5.74
N PRO A 33 -22.05 -11.79 -5.23
CA PRO A 33 -22.09 -12.21 -3.83
C PRO A 33 -20.95 -13.15 -3.41
N CYS A 34 -20.27 -13.84 -4.35
CA CYS A 34 -19.14 -14.72 -4.03
C CYS A 34 -17.95 -13.99 -3.42
N TYR A 35 -17.79 -12.68 -3.66
CA TYR A 35 -16.72 -11.89 -3.05
C TYR A 35 -16.88 -11.77 -1.53
N LYS A 36 -18.06 -12.07 -0.96
CA LYS A 36 -18.25 -12.11 0.49
C LYS A 36 -17.37 -13.16 1.18
N ASP A 37 -16.92 -14.17 0.45
CA ASP A 37 -15.99 -15.19 0.94
C ASP A 37 -14.58 -14.63 1.21
N LEU A 38 -14.29 -13.39 0.78
CA LEU A 38 -13.05 -12.69 1.14
C LEU A 38 -13.00 -12.24 2.60
N MET A 39 -14.15 -12.18 3.28
CA MET A 39 -14.27 -11.75 4.67
C MET A 39 -13.85 -12.86 5.65
N GLY A 40 -13.61 -12.48 6.90
CA GLY A 40 -13.34 -13.41 8.01
C GLY A 40 -11.87 -13.45 8.41
N SER A 41 -11.02 -14.10 7.59
CA SER A 41 -9.60 -14.27 7.90
C SER A 41 -8.71 -13.24 7.18
N PRO A 42 -7.56 -12.86 7.77
CA PRO A 42 -6.56 -12.07 7.07
C PRO A 42 -5.99 -12.84 5.87
N TRP A 43 -5.61 -12.08 4.86
CA TRP A 43 -4.85 -12.55 3.70
C TRP A 43 -3.41 -12.08 3.84
N ASP A 44 -2.47 -13.03 3.89
CA ASP A 44 -1.05 -12.73 4.00
C ASP A 44 -0.50 -12.20 2.66
N MET A 45 0.25 -11.09 2.74
CA MET A 45 0.94 -10.48 1.63
C MET A 45 2.42 -10.85 1.73
N GLU A 46 2.75 -12.05 1.21
CA GLU A 46 4.05 -12.71 1.33
C GLU A 46 5.22 -11.81 0.90
N ASP A 47 5.04 -11.06 -0.19
CA ASP A 47 6.08 -10.17 -0.74
C ASP A 47 6.07 -8.75 -0.14
N CYS A 48 5.18 -8.47 0.82
CA CYS A 48 5.01 -7.13 1.42
C CYS A 48 5.44 -7.09 2.89
N GLY A 49 6.58 -7.71 3.23
CA GLY A 49 7.17 -7.59 4.56
C GLY A 49 6.28 -8.14 5.69
N GLY A 50 5.49 -9.17 5.40
CA GLY A 50 4.54 -9.78 6.33
C GLY A 50 3.27 -8.96 6.56
N ALA A 51 2.93 -8.05 5.64
CA ALA A 51 1.67 -7.33 5.70
C ALA A 51 0.47 -8.29 5.55
N GLN A 52 -0.65 -7.90 6.14
CA GLN A 52 -1.91 -8.64 6.08
C GLN A 52 -3.04 -7.72 5.61
N VAL A 53 -3.88 -8.25 4.73
CA VAL A 53 -5.06 -7.56 4.20
C VAL A 53 -6.32 -8.18 4.81
N PHE A 54 -7.24 -7.35 5.28
CA PHE A 54 -8.52 -7.74 5.83
C PHE A 54 -9.63 -7.11 5.01
N PHE A 55 -10.63 -7.91 4.64
CA PHE A 55 -11.88 -7.41 4.08
C PHE A 55 -12.91 -7.36 5.21
N ASP A 56 -13.06 -6.18 5.81
CA ASP A 56 -13.97 -5.97 6.94
C ASP A 56 -15.42 -5.94 6.49
N ARG A 57 -15.65 -5.42 5.29
CA ARG A 57 -16.94 -5.40 4.62
C ARG A 57 -16.70 -5.54 3.13
N VAL A 58 -17.42 -6.46 2.51
CA VAL A 58 -17.49 -6.57 1.05
C VAL A 58 -18.83 -6.00 0.57
N GLN A 59 -18.79 -5.28 -0.55
CA GLN A 59 -19.99 -4.72 -1.19
C GLN A 59 -20.99 -5.84 -1.53
N GLY A 60 -22.29 -5.50 -1.57
CA GLY A 60 -23.33 -6.46 -1.96
C GLY A 60 -23.46 -6.63 -3.47
N ASP A 61 -23.13 -5.58 -4.22
CA ASP A 61 -23.17 -5.46 -5.67
C ASP A 61 -22.19 -4.33 -6.10
N PRO A 62 -21.90 -4.16 -7.40
CA PRO A 62 -20.97 -3.14 -7.89
C PRO A 62 -21.37 -1.68 -7.60
N TYR A 63 -22.64 -1.41 -7.31
CA TYR A 63 -23.20 -0.07 -7.09
C TYR A 63 -23.37 0.28 -5.61
N ALA A 64 -23.24 -0.69 -4.70
CA ALA A 64 -23.23 -0.48 -3.27
C ALA A 64 -22.00 0.34 -2.81
N PRO A 65 -22.03 0.98 -1.63
CA PRO A 65 -20.86 1.66 -1.08
C PRO A 65 -19.62 0.75 -1.04
N PRO A 66 -18.40 1.28 -1.27
CA PRO A 66 -17.16 0.52 -1.45
C PRO A 66 -16.85 -0.46 -0.31
N SER A 67 -16.15 -1.54 -0.65
CA SER A 67 -15.61 -2.49 0.32
C SER A 67 -14.70 -1.79 1.32
N TRP A 68 -14.70 -2.26 2.56
CA TRP A 68 -13.80 -1.76 3.60
C TRP A 68 -12.62 -2.71 3.72
N VAL A 69 -11.45 -2.18 3.41
CA VAL A 69 -10.20 -2.92 3.43
C VAL A 69 -9.28 -2.32 4.49
N ARG A 70 -8.70 -3.18 5.31
CA ARG A 70 -7.69 -2.79 6.31
C ARG A 70 -6.39 -3.50 6.00
N VAL A 71 -5.28 -2.77 6.02
CA VAL A 71 -3.94 -3.34 5.92
C VAL A 71 -3.26 -3.23 7.27
N ARG A 72 -2.66 -4.33 7.75
CA ARG A 72 -1.81 -4.33 8.94
C ARG A 72 -0.40 -4.70 8.54
N ILE A 73 0.57 -3.91 8.98
CA ILE A 73 1.99 -4.14 8.71
C ILE A 73 2.67 -4.39 10.05
N PRO A 74 3.48 -5.46 10.20
CA PRO A 74 4.25 -5.69 11.41
C PRO A 74 5.18 -4.51 11.70
N SER A 75 5.19 -4.02 12.94
CA SER A 75 6.02 -2.87 13.32
C SER A 75 7.51 -3.10 13.06
N SER A 76 7.98 -4.35 13.20
CA SER A 76 9.34 -4.78 12.86
C SER A 76 9.73 -4.49 11.41
N SER A 77 8.77 -4.49 10.50
CA SER A 77 9.00 -4.22 9.06
C SER A 77 9.01 -2.72 8.74
N THR A 78 8.43 -1.88 9.61
CA THR A 78 8.12 -0.48 9.29
C THR A 78 9.26 0.52 9.52
N LYS A 79 10.37 0.13 10.17
CA LYS A 79 11.53 1.00 10.49
C LYS A 79 11.20 2.35 11.16
N PHE A 80 9.95 2.58 11.60
CA PHE A 80 9.56 3.82 12.26
C PHE A 80 10.19 3.90 13.66
N PRO A 81 10.77 5.05 14.05
CA PRO A 81 11.22 5.28 15.41
C PRO A 81 10.07 5.08 16.40
N LYS A 82 10.29 4.26 17.43
CA LYS A 82 9.26 3.95 18.45
C LYS A 82 8.70 5.20 19.12
N GLU A 83 9.51 6.25 19.26
CA GLU A 83 9.11 7.53 19.83
C GLU A 83 7.96 8.22 19.09
N TYR A 84 7.84 8.00 17.78
CA TYR A 84 6.73 8.53 16.97
C TYR A 84 5.47 7.69 17.10
N VAL A 85 5.60 6.41 17.47
CA VAL A 85 4.48 5.48 17.51
C VAL A 85 3.89 5.37 18.92
N THR A 86 4.72 5.25 19.97
CA THR A 86 4.27 4.84 21.31
C THR A 86 4.42 5.91 22.38
N THR A 87 5.34 6.87 22.23
CA THR A 87 5.75 7.73 23.35
C THR A 87 4.99 9.05 23.42
N SER A 88 4.60 9.63 22.29
CA SER A 88 3.86 10.90 22.25
C SER A 88 2.61 10.78 21.39
N ARG A 89 1.44 11.05 21.98
CA ARG A 89 0.16 11.07 21.27
C ARG A 89 0.17 12.06 20.10
N VAL A 90 0.75 13.25 20.31
CA VAL A 90 0.84 14.28 19.27
C VAL A 90 1.70 13.80 18.11
N ARG A 91 2.85 13.19 18.38
CA ARG A 91 3.72 12.64 17.33
C ARG A 91 3.08 11.46 16.60
N ASN A 92 2.35 10.60 17.32
CA ASN A 92 1.60 9.50 16.71
C ASN A 92 0.52 10.01 15.76
N VAL A 93 -0.27 11.00 16.20
CA VAL A 93 -1.30 11.61 15.35
C VAL A 93 -0.68 12.27 14.11
N ALA A 94 0.42 13.00 14.28
CA ALA A 94 1.14 13.63 13.17
C ALA A 94 1.72 12.59 12.18
N LEU A 95 2.27 11.49 12.69
CA LEU A 95 2.76 10.38 11.86
C LEU A 95 1.61 9.74 11.07
N CYS A 96 0.47 9.48 11.72
CA CYS A 96 -0.71 8.92 11.06
C CYS A 96 -1.23 9.84 9.94
N ASP A 97 -1.38 11.15 10.21
CA ASP A 97 -1.79 12.14 9.18
C ASP A 97 -0.81 12.16 8.01
N PHE A 98 0.50 12.20 8.29
CA PHE A 98 1.53 12.15 7.25
C PHE A 98 1.41 10.89 6.38
N LEU A 99 1.31 9.71 6.99
CA LEU A 99 1.17 8.44 6.25
C LEU A 99 -0.11 8.41 5.42
N THR A 100 -1.23 8.94 5.93
CA THR A 100 -2.49 9.02 5.17
C THR A 100 -2.35 9.93 3.95
N ARG A 101 -1.65 11.06 4.05
CA ARG A 101 -1.42 11.96 2.91
C ARG A 101 -0.51 11.34 1.86
N VAL A 102 0.58 10.71 2.28
CA VAL A 102 1.48 9.99 1.38
C VAL A 102 0.73 8.87 0.65
N LEU A 103 -0.05 8.08 1.38
CA LEU A 103 -0.86 7.00 0.80
C LEU A 103 -1.86 7.56 -0.21
N SER A 104 -2.59 8.62 0.15
CA SER A 104 -3.54 9.26 -0.75
C SER A 104 -2.87 9.75 -2.02
N ASP A 105 -1.75 10.47 -1.91
CA ASP A 105 -1.01 10.97 -3.07
C ASP A 105 -0.49 9.83 -3.98
N MET A 106 0.04 8.76 -3.39
CA MET A 106 0.47 7.57 -4.14
C MET A 106 -0.69 6.89 -4.87
N LEU A 107 -1.87 6.78 -4.25
CA LEU A 107 -3.07 6.21 -4.87
C LEU A 107 -3.61 7.08 -6.02
N HIS A 108 -3.38 8.38 -6.00
CA HIS A 108 -3.76 9.31 -7.09
C HIS A 108 -2.68 9.44 -8.20
N GLY A 109 -1.66 8.57 -8.20
CA GLY A 109 -0.63 8.53 -9.25
C GLY A 109 0.67 9.25 -8.91
N GLY A 110 0.87 9.70 -7.66
CA GLY A 110 2.17 10.17 -7.15
C GLY A 110 2.73 11.43 -7.81
N THR A 111 1.87 12.24 -8.44
CA THR A 111 2.26 13.46 -9.17
C THR A 111 2.13 14.74 -8.35
N GLY A 112 1.46 14.68 -7.19
CA GLY A 112 1.07 15.87 -6.43
C GLY A 112 2.15 16.40 -5.48
N THR A 113 3.01 15.53 -4.93
CA THR A 113 4.00 15.96 -3.92
C THR A 113 5.24 15.07 -3.93
N ASP A 114 6.42 15.65 -4.19
CA ASP A 114 7.69 14.95 -3.93
C ASP A 114 7.94 14.91 -2.41
N TRP A 115 7.33 13.94 -1.74
CA TRP A 115 7.49 13.72 -0.30
C TRP A 115 8.95 13.48 0.09
N THR A 116 9.80 13.02 -0.84
CA THR A 116 11.23 12.82 -0.59
C THR A 116 12.02 14.12 -0.55
N LYS A 117 11.60 15.14 -1.33
CA LYS A 117 12.15 16.52 -1.23
C LYS A 117 11.59 17.31 -0.06
N ALA A 118 10.31 17.13 0.27
CA ALA A 118 9.71 17.78 1.44
C ALA A 118 10.39 17.38 2.76
N VAL A 119 10.87 16.14 2.87
CA VAL A 119 11.55 15.61 4.07
C VAL A 119 13.06 15.90 4.08
N SER A 120 13.70 16.03 2.90
CA SER A 120 15.13 16.40 2.81
C SER A 120 15.40 17.91 2.90
N GLY A 121 14.39 18.75 2.67
CA GLY A 121 14.47 20.21 2.68
C GLY A 121 14.20 20.87 4.03
N GLY A 122 14.57 20.24 5.15
CA GLY A 122 14.39 20.78 6.51
C GLY A 122 15.28 21.99 6.83
N GLY A 123 15.07 23.11 6.12
CA GLY A 123 15.61 24.43 6.43
C GLY A 123 14.44 25.39 6.63
N TRP A 124 14.03 25.61 7.88
CA TRP A 124 13.12 26.70 8.24
C TRP A 124 13.86 28.03 8.05
N SER A 125 13.88 28.53 6.83
CA SER A 125 14.41 29.85 6.46
C SER A 125 13.39 30.52 5.55
N GLY A 126 12.23 30.87 6.13
CA GLY A 126 11.37 31.88 5.55
C GLY A 126 11.94 33.25 5.90
N SER A 127 12.19 34.09 4.89
CA SER A 127 12.52 35.49 5.10
C SER A 127 11.42 36.15 5.94
N LYS A 128 11.79 36.73 7.09
CA LYS A 128 10.92 37.68 7.79
C LYS A 128 10.72 38.86 6.84
N GLY A 129 9.53 38.99 6.28
CA GLY A 129 9.13 40.14 5.49
C GLY A 129 8.38 41.13 6.37
N GLY A 130 8.82 42.39 6.35
CA GLY A 130 8.06 43.59 6.72
C GLY A 130 7.90 43.87 8.20
#